data_AF-A0A1R1B5A5-F1
#
_entry.id   AF-A0A1R1B5A5-F1
#
_cell.length_a   1.000
_cell.length_b   1.000
_cell.length_c   1.000
_cell.angle_alpha   90.00
_cell.angle_beta   90.00
_cell.angle_gamma   90.00
#
_symmetry.space_group_name_H-M   'P 1'
#
loop_
_entity.id
_entity.type
_entity.pdbx_description
1 polymer ?
#
loop_
_entity_poly.entity_id
_entity_poly.type
_entity_poly.pdbx_seq_one_letter_code
_entity_poly.pdbx_strand_id
1 'polypeptide(L)'
;MSNFGYKVVEVPLHHTNLHLDCAMSWVREGLMIVCEEALLDGIPEQFKGWDKIYVTLEDSSRLAINGLPINENVYITDHEFKCIGDELEKRGVKVE
;
A
#
# COMPACT_ATOMS: atom_id res chain seq x y z
N MET A 1 20.10 19.70 3.11
CA MET A 1 18.74 19.76 2.51
C MET A 1 17.76 20.09 3.61
N SER A 2 16.93 21.11 3.46
CA SER A 2 15.89 21.43 4.44
C SER A 2 14.59 20.74 4.05
N ASN A 3 14.16 19.74 4.81
CA ASN A 3 12.91 19.01 4.55
C ASN A 3 11.67 19.77 5.02
N PHE A 4 11.71 21.11 5.10
CA PHE A 4 10.60 21.98 5.49
C PHE A 4 9.85 21.57 6.77
N GLY A 5 10.55 20.98 7.75
CA GLY A 5 9.94 20.50 9.01
C GLY A 5 9.41 19.05 8.96
N TYR A 6 9.51 18.39 7.82
CA TYR A 6 9.14 16.97 7.65
C TYR A 6 10.32 16.04 7.94
N LYS A 7 10.01 14.86 8.48
CA LYS A 7 10.93 13.73 8.55
C LYS A 7 10.76 12.87 7.29
N VAL A 8 11.81 12.76 6.49
CA VAL A 8 11.86 11.83 5.35
C VAL A 8 12.42 10.50 5.86
N VAL A 9 11.75 9.41 5.51
CA VAL A 9 12.17 8.04 5.82
C VAL A 9 12.45 7.37 4.50
N GLU A 10 13.68 6.94 4.29
CA GLU A 10 14.06 6.20 3.10
C GLU A 10 13.61 4.75 3.26
N VAL A 11 13.06 4.19 2.18
CA VAL A 11 12.55 2.81 2.15
C VAL A 11 13.21 2.12 0.96
N PRO A 12 14.26 1.31 1.18
CA PRO A 12 14.92 0.57 0.11
C PRO A 12 13.98 -0.48 -0.49
N LEU A 13 13.86 -0.47 -1.82
CA LEU A 13 12.95 -1.35 -2.55
C LEU A 13 13.69 -2.49 -3.24
N HIS A 14 12.99 -3.61 -3.42
CA HIS A 14 13.43 -4.68 -4.30
C HIS A 14 13.66 -4.15 -5.72
N HIS A 15 14.70 -4.63 -6.41
CA HIS A 15 15.16 -4.07 -7.68
C HIS A 15 14.14 -4.11 -8.83
N THR A 16 13.09 -4.92 -8.70
CA THR A 16 11.97 -4.98 -9.66
C THR A 16 10.92 -3.89 -9.42
N ASN A 17 10.97 -3.20 -8.29
CA ASN A 17 10.04 -2.15 -7.89
C ASN A 17 10.72 -0.79 -7.99
N LEU A 18 10.27 0.01 -8.96
CA LEU A 18 10.83 1.33 -9.23
C LEU A 18 10.20 2.42 -8.36
N HIS A 19 8.93 2.28 -8.01
CA HIS A 19 8.15 3.25 -7.26
C HIS A 19 7.53 2.62 -6.00
N LEU A 20 7.48 3.40 -4.92
CA LEU A 20 6.99 2.95 -3.62
C LEU A 20 5.48 2.63 -3.61
N ASP A 21 4.70 3.34 -4.41
CA ASP A 21 3.25 3.15 -4.58
C ASP A 21 2.88 1.79 -5.19
N CYS A 22 3.84 1.09 -5.80
CA CYS A 22 3.66 -0.29 -6.22
C CYS A 22 3.98 -1.30 -5.11
N ALA A 23 4.65 -0.89 -4.02
CA ALA A 23 5.05 -1.75 -2.89
C ALA A 23 4.20 -1.51 -1.63
N MET A 24 3.72 -0.28 -1.43
CA MET A 24 2.90 0.13 -0.29
C MET A 24 1.86 1.17 -0.73
N SER A 25 0.61 1.00 -0.28
CA SER A 25 -0.45 1.99 -0.43
C SER A 25 -1.19 2.20 0.88
N TRP A 26 -1.55 3.45 1.16
CA TRP A 26 -2.30 3.84 2.36
C TRP A 26 -3.77 4.03 1.98
N VAL A 27 -4.64 3.16 2.49
CA VAL A 27 -6.08 3.20 2.19
C VAL A 27 -6.76 4.28 3.02
N ARG A 28 -6.50 4.25 4.33
CA ARG A 28 -6.94 5.24 5.33
C ARG A 28 -6.07 5.11 6.58
N GLU A 29 -6.26 5.97 7.56
CA GLU A 29 -5.52 5.85 8.82
C GLU A 29 -5.74 4.47 9.47
N GLY A 30 -4.63 3.77 9.75
CA GLY A 30 -4.65 2.45 10.37
C GLY A 30 -4.84 1.26 9.41
N LEU A 31 -4.99 1.49 8.09
CA LEU A 31 -5.15 0.42 7.09
C LEU A 31 -4.28 0.67 5.84
N MET A 32 -3.49 -0.34 5.47
CA MET A 32 -2.62 -0.28 4.29
C MET A 32 -2.68 -1.57 3.47
N ILE A 33 -2.23 -1.48 2.22
CA ILE A 33 -1.93 -2.61 1.34
C ILE A 33 -0.42 -2.66 1.17
N VAL A 34 0.20 -3.84 1.28
CA VAL A 34 1.66 -3.97 1.28
C VAL A 34 2.15 -5.24 0.62
N CYS A 35 3.20 -5.10 -0.19
CA CYS A 35 4.07 -6.20 -0.61
C CYS A 35 5.33 -6.15 0.26
N GLU A 36 5.38 -6.98 1.30
CA GLU A 36 6.50 -6.99 2.24
C GLU A 36 7.80 -7.46 1.57
N GLU A 37 7.71 -8.38 0.60
CA GLU A 37 8.84 -8.84 -0.22
C GLU A 37 9.50 -7.71 -1.02
N ALA A 38 8.76 -6.65 -1.35
CA ALA A 38 9.28 -5.50 -2.08
C ALA A 38 10.05 -4.51 -1.18
N LEU A 39 10.01 -4.67 0.15
CA LEU A 39 10.63 -3.76 1.13
C LEU A 39 11.86 -4.41 1.76
N LEU A 40 13.06 -4.02 1.35
CA LEU A 40 14.30 -4.70 1.75
C LEU A 40 14.59 -4.60 3.25
N ASP A 41 14.16 -3.50 3.89
CA ASP A 41 14.27 -3.28 5.33
C ASP A 41 12.96 -3.58 6.09
N GLY A 42 11.97 -4.15 5.39
CA GLY A 42 10.62 -4.37 5.91
C GLY A 42 9.76 -3.09 5.99
N ILE A 43 8.61 -3.22 6.63
CA ILE A 43 7.63 -2.14 6.77
C ILE A 43 8.18 -1.06 7.73
N PRO A 44 8.09 0.24 7.39
CA PRO A 44 8.48 1.32 8.30
C PRO A 44 7.80 1.22 9.66
N GLU A 45 8.56 1.42 10.74
CA GLU A 45 8.10 1.23 12.14
C GLU A 45 6.82 2.04 12.46
N GLN A 46 6.62 3.19 11.81
CA GLN A 46 5.44 4.05 11.94
C GLN A 46 4.13 3.32 11.61
N PHE A 47 4.17 2.29 10.75
CA PHE A 47 3.00 1.54 10.29
C PHE A 47 2.91 0.13 10.89
N LYS A 48 3.80 -0.20 11.84
CA LYS A 48 3.84 -1.54 12.45
C LYS A 48 2.51 -1.95 13.07
N GLY A 49 1.82 -1.02 13.72
CA GLY A 49 0.51 -1.23 14.36
C GLY A 49 -0.69 -1.16 13.40
N TRP A 50 -0.50 -0.83 12.12
CA TRP A 50 -1.61 -0.75 11.17
C TRP A 50 -2.08 -2.14 10.75
N ASP A 51 -3.37 -2.25 10.41
CA ASP A 51 -3.90 -3.41 9.71
C ASP A 51 -3.38 -3.44 8.26
N LYS A 52 -3.15 -4.65 7.75
CA LYS A 52 -2.39 -4.87 6.52
C LYS A 52 -3.12 -5.88 5.64
N ILE A 53 -3.36 -5.47 4.41
CA ILE A 53 -3.72 -6.37 3.32
C ILE A 53 -2.41 -6.71 2.60
N TYR A 54 -1.98 -7.97 2.71
CA TYR A 54 -0.75 -8.43 2.08
C TYR A 54 -0.99 -8.82 0.63
N VAL A 55 -0.04 -8.49 -0.24
CA VAL A 55 -0.01 -8.97 -1.63
C VAL A 55 1.37 -9.52 -1.96
N THR A 56 1.44 -10.32 -3.01
CA THR A 56 2.71 -10.92 -3.46
C THR A 56 3.54 -9.93 -4.28
N LEU A 57 4.81 -10.27 -4.52
CA LEU A 57 5.65 -9.53 -5.47
C LEU A 57 5.08 -9.56 -6.90
N GLU A 58 4.40 -10.65 -7.28
CA GLU A 58 3.71 -10.76 -8.57
C GLU A 58 2.56 -9.76 -8.68
N ASP A 59 1.70 -9.70 -7.66
CA ASP A 59 0.60 -8.73 -7.61
C ASP A 59 1.11 -7.29 -7.66
N SER A 60 2.17 -7.00 -6.90
CA SER A 60 2.87 -5.71 -6.91
C SER A 60 3.38 -5.34 -8.30
N SER A 61 3.98 -6.29 -9.03
CA SER A 61 4.46 -6.07 -10.40
C SER A 61 3.35 -5.78 -11.41
N ARG A 62 2.12 -6.20 -11.10
CA ARG A 62 0.91 -5.97 -11.91
C ARG A 62 0.14 -4.73 -11.49
N LEU A 63 0.69 -3.90 -10.59
CA LEU A 63 0.09 -2.67 -10.08
C LEU A 63 -1.14 -2.89 -9.17
N ALA A 64 -1.28 -4.07 -8.57
CA ALA A 64 -2.42 -4.38 -7.69
C ALA A 64 -2.57 -3.42 -6.49
N ILE A 65 -1.45 -2.85 -6.03
CA ILE A 65 -1.39 -1.92 -4.89
C ILE A 65 -1.67 -0.47 -5.30
N ASN A 66 -1.57 -0.15 -6.60
CA ASN A 66 -1.66 1.21 -7.14
C ASN A 66 -3.12 1.67 -7.34
N GLY A 67 -3.98 1.34 -6.38
CA GLY A 67 -5.32 1.93 -6.31
C GLY A 67 -5.28 3.33 -5.70
N LEU A 68 -6.42 4.02 -5.74
CA LEU A 68 -6.51 5.41 -5.30
C LEU A 68 -7.54 5.57 -4.18
N PRO A 69 -7.13 5.95 -2.96
CA PRO A 69 -8.07 6.38 -1.93
C PRO A 69 -8.68 7.73 -2.32
N ILE A 70 -10.01 7.77 -2.47
CA ILE A 70 -10.75 9.03 -2.72
C ILE A 70 -11.07 9.73 -1.40
N ASN A 71 -11.37 8.94 -0.38
CA ASN A 71 -11.53 9.35 1.01
C ASN A 71 -11.39 8.11 1.92
N GLU A 72 -11.60 8.28 3.22
CA GLU A 72 -11.46 7.21 4.24
C GLU A 72 -12.40 6.01 4.04
N ASN A 73 -13.42 6.13 3.19
CA ASN A 73 -14.46 5.12 2.99
C ASN A 73 -14.57 4.64 1.54
N VAL A 74 -13.83 5.23 0.59
CA VAL A 74 -13.94 4.91 -0.84
C VAL A 74 -12.55 4.75 -1.45
N TYR A 75 -12.32 3.61 -2.09
CA TYR A 75 -11.06 3.25 -2.73
C TYR A 75 -11.30 2.75 -4.15
N ILE A 76 -10.60 3.32 -5.13
CA ILE A 76 -10.69 2.89 -6.53
C ILE A 76 -9.60 1.85 -6.80
N THR A 77 -9.96 0.70 -7.37
CA THR A 77 -8.99 -0.32 -7.79
C THR A 77 -9.50 -1.10 -9.00
N ASP A 78 -8.59 -1.72 -9.75
CA ASP A 78 -8.98 -2.53 -10.90
C ASP A 78 -9.75 -3.78 -10.43
N HIS A 79 -10.85 -4.10 -11.12
CA HIS A 79 -11.67 -5.29 -10.86
C HIS A 79 -10.90 -6.61 -11.04
N GLU A 80 -9.77 -6.59 -11.75
CA GLU A 80 -8.85 -7.72 -11.84
C GLU A 80 -8.35 -8.16 -10.45
N PHE A 81 -8.17 -7.23 -9.51
CA PHE A 81 -7.65 -7.48 -8.16
C PHE A 81 -8.76 -7.68 -7.13
N LYS A 82 -9.74 -8.52 -7.49
CA LYS A 82 -10.91 -8.81 -6.64
C LYS A 82 -10.55 -9.23 -5.21
N CYS A 83 -9.43 -9.93 -5.01
CA CYS A 83 -8.97 -10.30 -3.67
C CYS A 83 -8.71 -9.08 -2.77
N ILE A 84 -8.12 -8.01 -3.30
CA ILE A 84 -7.87 -6.77 -2.57
C ILE A 84 -9.19 -6.06 -2.32
N GLY A 85 -10.06 -6.00 -3.33
CA GLY A 85 -11.40 -5.42 -3.20
C GLY A 85 -12.22 -6.09 -2.09
N ASP A 86 -12.26 -7.43 -2.07
CA ASP A 86 -12.98 -8.20 -1.05
C ASP A 86 -12.41 -7.93 0.37
N GLU A 87 -11.09 -7.78 0.53
CA GLU A 87 -10.46 -7.45 1.81
C GLU A 87 -10.75 -6.02 2.28
N LEU A 88 -10.85 -5.06 1.34
CA LEU A 88 -11.26 -3.68 1.61
C LEU A 88 -12.73 -3.61 2.06
N GLU A 89 -13.62 -4.31 1.37
CA GLU A 89 -15.04 -4.36 1.69
C GLU A 89 -15.31 -4.98 3.07
N LYS A 90 -14.59 -6.05 3.44
CA LYS A 90 -14.64 -6.64 4.79
C LYS A 90 -14.31 -5.64 5.90
N ARG A 91 -13.52 -4.60 5.58
CA ARG A 91 -13.10 -3.53 6.50
C ARG A 91 -13.98 -2.28 6.39
N GLY A 92 -15.07 -2.35 5.63
CA GLY A 92 -16.01 -1.26 5.45
C GLY A 92 -15.51 -0.15 4.52
N VAL A 93 -14.59 -0.46 3.61
CA VAL A 93 -14.18 0.44 2.52
C VAL A 93 -14.96 0.07 1.27
N LYS A 94 -15.68 1.03 0.69
CA LYS A 94 -16.35 0.87 -0.59
C LYS A 94 -15.32 0.82 -1.71
N VAL A 95 -15.43 -0.17 -2.59
CA VAL A 95 -14.58 -0.31 -3.77
C VAL A 95 -15.31 0.18 -5.01
N GLU A 96 -14.62 0.94 -5.85
CA GLU A 96 -15.09 1.43 -7.16
C GLU A 96 -14.14 1.05 -8.30
#